data_AF-A0A077LJ36-F1
#
_entry.id   AF-A0A077LJ36-F1
#
_cell.length_a   1.000
_cell.length_b   1.000
_cell.length_c   1.000
_cell.angle_alpha   90.00
_cell.angle_beta   90.00
_cell.angle_gamma   90.00
#
_symmetry.space_group_name_H-M   'P 1'
#
loop_
_entity.id
_entity.type
_entity.pdbx_description
1 polymer ?
#
loop_
_entity_poly.entity_id
_entity_poly.type
_entity_poly.pdbx_seq_one_letter_code
_entity_poly.pdbx_strand_id
1 'polypeptide(L)'
;MQDGQAVNQQAIDAALIAFYRYKIGELRILDLERAMSFEVGDALSRSGLVRITITRLESGRYRLSDKGEHAITDAGRARLEELRGS
;
A
#
# COMPACT_ATOMS: atom_id res chain seq x y z
N MET A 1 19.53 -15.03 11.18
CA MET A 1 18.46 -14.47 12.00
C MET A 1 17.51 -13.73 11.07
N GLN A 2 16.25 -14.17 11.07
CA GLN A 2 15.06 -13.62 10.39
C GLN A 2 15.12 -13.53 8.86
N ASP A 3 14.65 -14.62 8.23
CA ASP A 3 14.17 -14.65 6.85
C ASP A 3 12.99 -13.67 6.72
N GLY A 4 13.29 -12.43 6.36
CA GLY A 4 12.28 -11.47 5.91
C GLY A 4 11.65 -12.04 4.66
N GLN A 5 10.42 -12.56 4.76
CA GLN A 5 9.68 -13.03 3.59
C GLN A 5 9.70 -11.93 2.54
N ALA A 6 10.36 -12.19 1.41
CA ALA A 6 10.40 -11.24 0.31
C ALA A 6 8.96 -10.98 -0.12
N VAL A 7 8.47 -9.77 0.13
CA VAL A 7 7.14 -9.35 -0.33
C VAL A 7 7.17 -9.42 -1.85
N ASN A 8 6.36 -10.30 -2.42
CA ASN A 8 6.32 -10.49 -3.86
C ASN A 8 5.54 -9.35 -4.54
N GLN A 9 5.75 -9.19 -5.85
CA GLN A 9 5.11 -8.13 -6.61
C GLN A 9 3.57 -8.21 -6.56
N GLN A 10 3.01 -9.42 -6.52
CA GLN A 10 1.56 -9.63 -6.40
C GLN A 10 0.99 -9.01 -5.12
N ALA A 11 1.69 -9.13 -3.99
CA ALA A 11 1.28 -8.51 -2.74
C ALA A 11 1.37 -6.98 -2.80
N ILE A 12 2.39 -6.44 -3.47
CA ILE A 12 2.53 -4.99 -3.68
C ILE A 12 1.40 -4.47 -4.59
N ASP A 13 1.08 -5.19 -5.66
CA ASP A 13 0.00 -4.83 -6.59
C ASP A 13 -1.37 -4.87 -5.90
N ALA A 14 -1.64 -5.92 -5.10
CA ALA A 14 -2.87 -6.01 -4.31
C ALA A 14 -2.98 -4.84 -3.30
N ALA A 15 -1.87 -4.47 -2.66
CA ALA A 15 -1.82 -3.33 -1.75
C ALA A 15 -2.03 -2.00 -2.47
N LEU A 16 -1.48 -1.82 -3.67
CA LEU A 16 -1.71 -0.64 -4.51
C LEU A 16 -3.20 -0.50 -4.87
N ILE A 17 -3.87 -1.60 -5.24
CA ILE A 17 -5.31 -1.62 -5.53
C ILE A 17 -6.12 -1.27 -4.29
N ALA A 18 -5.81 -1.88 -3.14
CA ALA A 18 -6.50 -1.60 -1.89
C ALA A 18 -6.33 -0.13 -1.47
N PHE A 19 -5.11 0.41 -1.59
CA PHE A 19 -4.82 1.81 -1.32
C PHE A 19 -5.58 2.74 -2.26
N TYR A 20 -5.65 2.43 -3.55
CA TYR A 20 -6.44 3.18 -4.51
C TYR A 20 -7.93 3.22 -4.13
N ARG A 21 -8.53 2.08 -3.80
CA ARG A 21 -9.93 1.99 -3.34
C ARG A 21 -10.18 2.82 -2.08
N TYR A 22 -9.23 2.83 -1.16
CA TYR A 22 -9.27 3.71 0.00
C TYR A 22 -9.27 5.19 -0.40
N LYS A 23 -8.40 5.61 -1.33
CA LYS A 23 -8.30 7.01 -1.78
C LYS A 23 -9.56 7.51 -2.48
N ILE A 24 -10.30 6.65 -3.17
CA ILE A 24 -11.58 7.00 -3.82
C ILE A 24 -12.80 6.80 -2.91
N GLY A 25 -12.60 6.42 -1.64
CA GLY A 25 -13.67 6.26 -0.66
C GLY A 25 -14.47 4.96 -0.76
N GLU A 26 -14.03 4.01 -1.58
CA GLU A 26 -14.66 2.68 -1.71
C GLU A 26 -14.27 1.74 -0.56
N LEU A 27 -13.16 2.03 0.14
CA LEU A 27 -12.64 1.22 1.23
C LEU A 27 -12.37 2.10 2.46
N ARG A 28 -12.72 1.64 3.67
CA ARG A 28 -12.41 2.38 4.90
C ARG A 28 -10.96 2.13 5.34
N ILE A 29 -10.39 3.04 6.12
CA ILE A 29 -9.01 2.90 6.62
C ILE A 29 -8.80 1.61 7.43
N LEU A 30 -9.78 1.18 8.23
CA LEU A 30 -9.72 -0.07 8.99
C LEU A 30 -9.70 -1.31 8.09
N ASP A 31 -10.38 -1.24 6.95
CA ASP A 31 -10.41 -2.33 5.98
C ASP A 31 -9.08 -2.38 5.21
N LEU A 32 -8.46 -1.23 4.94
CA LEU A 32 -7.11 -1.15 4.38
C LEU A 32 -6.09 -1.78 5.33
N GLU A 33 -6.17 -1.42 6.61
CA GLU A 33 -5.28 -1.94 7.66
C GLU A 33 -5.40 -3.46 7.84
N ARG A 34 -6.59 -4.03 7.58
CA ARG A 34 -6.83 -5.48 7.62
C ARG A 34 -6.37 -6.20 6.35
N ALA A 35 -6.51 -5.56 5.20
CA ALA A 35 -6.16 -6.14 3.90
C ALA A 35 -4.64 -6.10 3.61
N MET A 36 -3.90 -5.26 4.32
CA MET A 36 -2.48 -5.02 4.09
C MET A 36 -1.69 -5.23 5.38
N SER A 37 -0.66 -6.08 5.36
CA SER A 37 0.26 -6.20 6.51
C SER A 37 1.24 -5.01 6.55
N PHE A 38 1.92 -4.85 7.69
CA PHE A 38 2.96 -3.82 7.80
C PHE A 38 4.08 -4.02 6.76
N GLU A 39 4.54 -5.26 6.56
CA GLU A 39 5.62 -5.60 5.64
C GLU A 39 5.24 -5.25 4.20
N VAL A 40 3.99 -5.54 3.81
CA VAL A 40 3.46 -5.19 2.49
C VAL A 40 3.32 -3.67 2.34
N GLY A 41 2.83 -2.98 3.37
CA GLY A 41 2.71 -1.51 3.36
C GLY A 41 4.07 -0.79 3.33
N ASP A 42 5.08 -1.34 4.02
CA ASP A 42 6.46 -0.83 3.97
C ASP A 42 7.07 -1.05 2.58
N ALA A 43 6.90 -2.24 2.00
CA ALA A 43 7.30 -2.51 0.62
C ALA A 43 6.61 -1.57 -0.38
N LEU A 44 5.29 -1.37 -0.24
CA LEU A 44 4.54 -0.44 -1.08
C LEU A 44 5.06 1.00 -0.93
N SER A 45 5.37 1.45 0.29
CA SER A 45 5.94 2.79 0.53
C SER A 45 7.30 3.01 -0.13
N ARG A 46 8.10 1.94 -0.27
CA ARG A 46 9.42 1.96 -0.90
C ARG A 46 9.38 1.72 -2.41
N SER A 47 8.26 1.26 -2.95
CA SER A 47 8.11 0.94 -4.38
C SER A 47 8.11 2.16 -5.30
N GLY A 48 7.90 3.37 -4.76
CA GLY A 48 7.73 4.59 -5.56
C GLY A 48 6.37 4.71 -6.26
N LEU A 49 5.47 3.73 -6.11
CA LEU A 49 4.11 3.75 -6.67
C LEU A 49 3.18 4.68 -5.87
N VAL A 50 3.51 4.91 -4.60
CA VAL A 50 2.74 5.77 -3.70
C VAL A 50 3.67 6.65 -2.87
N ARG A 51 3.12 7.72 -2.31
CA ARG A 51 3.76 8.64 -1.37
C ARG A 51 3.06 8.52 -0.01
N ILE A 52 3.33 7.40 0.66
CA ILE A 52 2.82 7.12 2.01
C ILE A 52 3.99 6.95 2.97
N THR A 53 3.71 7.21 4.24
CA THR A 53 4.55 6.81 5.36
C THR A 53 3.80 5.75 6.15
N ILE A 54 4.49 4.66 6.48
CA ILE A 54 3.98 3.62 7.36
C ILE A 54 4.87 3.54 8.60
N THR A 55 4.26 3.50 9.78
CA THR A 55 4.98 3.42 11.05
C THR A 55 4.39 2.31 11.90
N ARG A 56 5.24 1.38 12.36
CA ARG A 56 4.83 0.36 13.32
C ARG A 56 4.70 0.99 14.71
N LEU A 57 3.59 0.73 15.38
CA LEU A 57 3.32 1.16 16.74
C LEU A 57 3.75 0.06 17.71
N GLU A 58 4.03 0.43 18.97
CA GLU A 58 4.40 -0.50 20.04
C GLU A 58 3.33 -1.57 20.33
N SER A 59 2.07 -1.29 19.99
CA SER A 59 0.96 -2.24 20.10
C SER A 59 0.94 -3.34 19.04
N GLY A 60 1.91 -3.35 18.11
CA GLY A 60 1.95 -4.26 16.97
C GLY A 60 1.03 -3.85 15.81
N ARG A 61 0.21 -2.80 15.99
CA ARG A 61 -0.50 -2.14 14.89
C ARG A 61 0.45 -1.27 14.07
N TYR A 62 0.01 -0.82 12.91
CA TYR A 62 0.72 0.20 12.16
C TYR A 62 -0.19 1.40 11.88
N ARG A 63 0.41 2.55 11.62
CA ARG A 63 -0.26 3.75 11.16
C ARG A 63 0.17 4.04 9.73
N LEU A 64 -0.80 4.30 8.87
CA LEU A 64 -0.58 4.80 7.52
C LEU A 64 -0.89 6.30 7.47
N SER A 65 -0.02 7.06 6.82
CA SER A 65 -0.24 8.48 6.55
C SER A 65 0.11 8.76 5.09
N ASP A 66 -0.69 9.55 4.41
CA ASP A 66 -0.50 9.85 3.00
C ASP A 66 -0.48 11.37 2.73
N LYS A 67 0.09 11.77 1.59
CA LYS A 67 0.21 13.19 1.19
C LYS A 67 -1.05 13.75 0.50
N GLY A 68 -2.24 13.26 0.83
CA GLY A 68 -3.51 13.76 0.30
C GLY A 68 -3.78 13.32 -1.14
N GLU A 69 -4.20 14.25 -1.99
CA GLU A 69 -4.71 14.00 -3.34
C GLU A 69 -3.65 13.38 -4.30
N HIS A 70 -2.36 13.64 -4.03
CA HIS A 70 -1.24 13.13 -4.81
C HIS A 70 -0.52 11.94 -4.16
N ALA A 71 -1.22 11.19 -3.33
CA ALA A 71 -0.66 10.02 -2.65
C ALA A 71 -0.30 8.86 -3.59
N ILE A 72 -0.89 8.78 -4.78
CA ILE A 72 -0.51 7.82 -5.83
C ILE A 72 0.32 8.55 -6.88
N THR A 73 1.51 8.05 -7.16
CA THR A 73 2.43 8.63 -8.15
C THR A 73 1.99 8.30 -9.57
N ASP A 74 2.59 8.94 -10.57
CA ASP A 74 2.31 8.63 -11.98
C ASP A 74 2.67 7.18 -12.31
N ALA A 75 3.77 6.67 -11.75
CA ALA A 75 4.13 5.25 -11.85
C ALA A 75 3.08 4.33 -11.21
N GLY A 76 2.53 4.72 -10.06
CA GLY A 76 1.42 3.99 -9.43
C GLY A 76 0.15 3.99 -10.28
N ARG A 77 -0.18 5.10 -10.94
CA ARG A 77 -1.34 5.17 -11.85
C ARG A 77 -1.14 4.31 -13.07
N ALA A 78 0.03 4.38 -13.72
CA ALA A 78 0.38 3.51 -14.84
C ALA A 78 0.28 2.03 -14.45
N ARG A 79 0.81 1.64 -13.28
CA ARG A 79 0.70 0.27 -12.77
C ARG A 79 -0.76 -0.16 -12.55
N LEU A 80 -1.61 0.73 -12.02
CA LEU A 80 -3.04 0.45 -11.85
C LEU A 80 -3.75 0.27 -13.19
N GLU A 81 -3.36 0.99 -14.24
CA GLU A 81 -3.90 0.82 -15.59
C GLU A 81 -3.52 -0.55 -16.18
N GLU A 82 -2.25 -0.96 -16.03
CA GLU A 82 -1.78 -2.29 -16.42
C GLU A 82 -2.57 -3.41 -15.72
N LEU A 83 -2.81 -3.26 -14.41
CA LEU A 83 -3.56 -4.22 -13.59
C LEU A 83 -5.06 -4.27 -13.94
N ARG A 84 -5.62 -3.21 -14.53
CA ARG A 84 -7.02 -3.18 -14.99
C ARG A 84 -7.21 -3.76 -16.40
N GLY A 85 -6.15 -3.78 -17.20
CA GLY A 85 -6.16 -4.31 -18.56
C GLY A 85 -5.66 -5.75 -18.71
N SER A 86 -5.26 -6.41 -17.61
CA SER A 86 -4.79 -7.80 -17.57
C SER A 86 -5.91 -8.80 -17.29
#